data_AF-A5UK58-F1
#
_entry.id   AF-A5UK58-F1
#
_cell.length_a   1.000
_cell.length_b   1.000
_cell.length_c   1.000
_cell.angle_alpha   90.00
_cell.angle_beta   90.00
_cell.angle_gamma   90.00
#
_symmetry.space_group_name_H-M   'P 1'
#
loop_
_entity.id
_entity.type
_entity.pdbx_description
1 polymer ?
#
loop_
_entity_poly.entity_id
_entity_poly.type
_entity_poly.pdbx_seq_one_letter_code
_entity_poly.pdbx_strand_id
1 'polypeptide(L)'
;MVNSLTKELIKLSTKLNPISVGTKFFPTNSVETEYVELFNYTQTILFELEKAEITSESILENLKRDVGVENLPENYNFYELKAAENKVEEYALVSNIIMGSDRYFYVELPHPSNLINILVKIIENEKGLIVEKSSTELVARMLSKNDAIRVAIEIIGIGLEEGVPIISAVGMTGAASIERSINYTQNVGNFPGVAFTKLGGEYALVFDEPFKLMQSKPKEFQNYLFIDLIDSTGFISKNGRNKLVELMTGIKNFIETECEGELEGYREGGDDFIARFPSKDLAIRAGLDSAWFALDNGAKIRAGIGRSRREAGERAQLVDSLNSSSPLSLVVFELANGLYAYNIPSEFSRTIIDLIENQKGKLIGIFAFVFIFVYVLSIFGLGMFGFVGIVLALIYAVLS
;
A
#
# COMPACT_ATOMS: atom_id res chain seq x y z
N MET A 1 -15.11 -4.56 -4.00
CA MET A 1 -15.98 -5.15 -2.97
C MET A 1 -16.18 -6.61 -3.35
N VAL A 2 -15.65 -7.50 -2.52
CA VAL A 2 -15.75 -8.96 -2.69
C VAL A 2 -17.20 -9.37 -2.43
N ASN A 3 -17.73 -10.29 -3.24
CA ASN A 3 -19.05 -10.87 -2.96
C ASN A 3 -19.01 -11.62 -1.61
N SER A 4 -20.12 -11.62 -0.87
CA SER A 4 -20.21 -12.28 0.44
C SER A 4 -19.81 -13.76 0.39
N LEU A 5 -20.16 -14.47 -0.70
CA LEU A 5 -19.83 -15.88 -0.88
C LEU A 5 -18.31 -16.09 -1.05
N THR A 6 -17.69 -15.29 -1.92
CA THR A 6 -16.24 -15.31 -2.14
C THR A 6 -15.49 -14.95 -0.87
N LYS A 7 -16.00 -13.98 -0.11
CA LYS A 7 -15.42 -13.56 1.17
C LYS A 7 -15.41 -14.71 2.19
N GLU A 8 -16.51 -15.44 2.33
CA GLU A 8 -16.60 -16.58 3.24
C GLU A 8 -15.69 -17.73 2.81
N LEU A 9 -15.60 -18.05 1.52
CA LEU A 9 -14.71 -19.11 1.02
C LEU A 9 -13.24 -18.80 1.24
N ILE A 10 -12.83 -17.56 0.95
CA ILE A 10 -11.47 -17.11 1.24
C ILE A 10 -11.22 -17.19 2.75
N LYS A 11 -12.14 -16.69 3.58
CA LYS A 11 -12.01 -16.73 5.04
C LYS A 11 -11.92 -18.17 5.58
N LEU A 12 -12.66 -19.12 5.03
CA LEU A 12 -12.60 -20.53 5.42
C LEU A 12 -11.25 -21.17 5.07
N SER A 13 -10.69 -20.85 3.91
CA SER A 13 -9.43 -21.42 3.43
C SER A 13 -8.19 -20.79 4.08
N THR A 14 -8.19 -19.47 4.25
CA THR A 14 -7.03 -18.71 4.74
C THR A 14 -7.10 -18.40 6.24
N LYS A 15 -8.30 -18.43 6.83
CA LYS A 15 -8.60 -17.92 8.19
C LYS A 15 -8.36 -16.42 8.37
N LEU A 16 -8.21 -15.68 7.27
CA LEU A 16 -8.02 -14.23 7.26
C LEU A 16 -9.29 -13.49 6.84
N ASN A 17 -9.43 -12.22 7.23
CA ASN A 17 -10.55 -11.38 6.83
C ASN A 17 -10.24 -10.66 5.49
N PRO A 18 -10.88 -11.01 4.37
CA PRO A 18 -10.64 -10.35 3.09
C PRO A 18 -11.37 -9.01 3.02
N ILE A 19 -10.65 -7.94 2.65
CA ILE A 19 -11.19 -6.61 2.40
C ILE A 19 -11.59 -6.47 0.92
N SER A 20 -10.71 -6.89 0.01
CA SER A 20 -10.88 -6.78 -1.44
C SER A 20 -10.23 -7.98 -2.16
N VAL A 21 -10.66 -8.20 -3.40
CA VAL A 21 -10.11 -9.13 -4.38
C VAL A 21 -10.01 -8.33 -5.67
N GLY A 22 -8.81 -8.20 -6.22
CA GLY A 22 -8.51 -7.23 -7.26
C GLY A 22 -8.72 -5.78 -6.80
N THR A 23 -8.78 -4.87 -7.77
CA THR A 23 -8.93 -3.44 -7.55
C THR A 23 -10.01 -2.83 -8.43
N LYS A 24 -10.65 -1.77 -7.94
CA LYS A 24 -11.57 -0.92 -8.71
C LYS A 24 -10.94 0.42 -9.10
N PHE A 25 -9.63 0.56 -8.93
CA PHE A 25 -8.91 1.76 -9.36
C PHE A 25 -9.06 1.98 -10.86
N PHE A 26 -9.45 3.20 -11.23
CA PHE A 26 -9.56 3.63 -12.62
C PHE A 26 -8.22 4.20 -13.07
N PRO A 27 -7.46 3.49 -13.90
CA PRO A 27 -6.14 3.94 -14.33
C PRO A 27 -6.27 5.12 -15.31
N THR A 28 -5.33 6.05 -15.21
CA THR A 28 -5.24 7.26 -16.02
C THR A 28 -4.00 7.29 -16.92
N ASN A 29 -3.06 6.37 -16.71
CA ASN A 29 -1.85 6.20 -17.52
C ASN A 29 -1.51 4.71 -17.73
N SER A 30 -0.50 4.43 -18.56
CA SER A 30 -0.12 3.07 -18.96
C SER A 30 0.39 2.22 -17.78
N VAL A 31 1.20 2.81 -16.90
CA VAL A 31 1.74 2.11 -15.71
C VAL A 31 0.59 1.74 -14.77
N GLU A 32 -0.32 2.68 -14.53
CA GLU A 32 -1.53 2.39 -13.74
C GLU A 32 -2.38 1.29 -14.36
N THR A 33 -2.50 1.28 -15.68
CA THR A 33 -3.27 0.26 -16.40
C THR A 33 -2.66 -1.11 -16.18
N GLU A 34 -1.34 -1.24 -16.34
CA GLU A 34 -0.62 -2.49 -16.16
C GLU A 34 -0.77 -3.05 -14.73
N TYR A 35 -0.58 -2.21 -13.70
CA TYR A 35 -0.79 -2.66 -12.33
C TYR A 35 -2.24 -3.06 -12.05
N VAL A 36 -3.23 -2.26 -12.50
CA VAL A 36 -4.65 -2.59 -12.32
C VAL A 36 -5.00 -3.92 -12.99
N GLU A 37 -4.50 -4.15 -14.20
CA GLU A 37 -4.65 -5.41 -14.91
C GLU A 37 -4.01 -6.56 -14.13
N LEU A 38 -2.80 -6.38 -13.59
CA LEU A 38 -2.11 -7.40 -12.81
C LEU A 38 -2.84 -7.73 -11.51
N PHE A 39 -3.29 -6.74 -10.75
CA PHE A 39 -4.11 -6.91 -9.54
C PHE A 39 -5.39 -7.71 -9.83
N ASN A 40 -6.06 -7.42 -10.94
CA ASN A 40 -7.32 -8.06 -11.32
C ASN A 40 -7.10 -9.46 -11.91
N TYR A 41 -6.11 -9.62 -12.79
CA TYR A 41 -5.73 -10.89 -13.40
C TYR A 41 -5.28 -11.90 -12.36
N THR A 42 -4.44 -11.46 -11.42
CA THR A 42 -3.97 -12.32 -10.33
C THR A 42 -4.96 -12.40 -9.17
N GLN A 43 -6.05 -11.63 -9.22
CA GLN A 43 -7.05 -11.56 -8.16
C GLN A 43 -6.42 -11.31 -6.79
N THR A 44 -5.41 -10.42 -6.74
CA THR A 44 -4.68 -10.07 -5.53
C THR A 44 -5.65 -9.68 -4.43
N ILE A 45 -5.51 -10.28 -3.26
CA ILE A 45 -6.44 -10.15 -2.14
C ILE A 45 -5.81 -9.25 -1.09
N LEU A 46 -6.52 -8.21 -0.65
CA LEU A 46 -6.13 -7.46 0.54
C LEU A 46 -6.77 -8.09 1.77
N PHE A 47 -5.94 -8.52 2.71
CA PHE A 47 -6.34 -9.05 4.01
C PHE A 47 -6.16 -8.02 5.13
N GLU A 48 -7.09 -8.02 6.06
CA GLU A 48 -6.95 -7.41 7.39
C GLU A 48 -6.41 -8.48 8.34
N LEU A 49 -5.19 -8.29 8.86
CA LEU A 49 -4.60 -9.14 9.89
C LEU A 49 -4.93 -8.60 11.28
N GLU A 50 -4.72 -7.29 11.46
CA GLU A 50 -5.06 -6.55 12.66
C GLU A 50 -5.77 -5.26 12.25
N LYS A 51 -6.99 -5.06 12.74
CA LYS A 51 -7.79 -3.89 12.40
C LYS A 51 -7.15 -2.62 12.96
N ALA A 52 -7.05 -1.59 12.14
CA ALA A 52 -6.60 -0.28 12.58
C ALA A 52 -7.63 0.39 13.51
N GLU A 53 -7.17 0.96 14.62
CA GLU A 53 -7.97 1.87 15.43
C GLU A 53 -7.78 3.29 14.92
N ILE A 54 -8.76 3.77 14.16
CA ILE A 54 -8.70 5.08 13.51
C ILE A 54 -9.39 6.10 14.42
N THR A 55 -8.60 6.81 15.21
CA THR A 55 -9.02 7.94 16.07
C THR A 55 -8.10 9.12 15.81
N SER A 56 -8.52 10.33 16.16
CA SER A 56 -7.69 11.52 15.97
C SER A 56 -6.39 11.46 16.79
N GLU A 57 -6.44 10.85 17.97
CA GLU A 57 -5.26 10.56 18.80
C GLU A 57 -4.31 9.58 18.10
N SER A 58 -4.83 8.48 17.53
CA SER A 58 -3.98 7.51 16.83
C SER A 58 -3.39 8.10 15.56
N ILE A 59 -4.10 8.98 14.86
CA ILE A 59 -3.60 9.70 13.69
C ILE A 59 -2.48 10.66 14.08
N LEU A 60 -2.62 11.39 15.19
CA LEU A 60 -1.57 12.27 15.70
C LEU A 60 -0.33 11.48 16.13
N GLU A 61 -0.48 10.38 16.86
CA GLU A 61 0.65 9.52 17.25
C GLU A 61 1.35 8.91 16.01
N ASN A 62 0.58 8.52 15.00
CA ASN A 62 1.14 8.09 13.72
C ASN A 62 1.93 9.20 13.03
N LEU A 63 1.41 10.43 13.02
CA LEU A 63 2.09 11.57 12.45
C LEU A 63 3.40 11.87 13.16
N LYS A 64 3.39 11.94 14.50
CA LYS A 64 4.60 12.14 15.33
C LYS A 64 5.67 11.10 15.01
N ARG A 65 5.26 9.84 14.90
CA ARG A 65 6.14 8.71 14.60
C ARG A 65 6.71 8.76 13.17
N ASP A 66 5.89 9.18 12.21
CA ASP A 66 6.21 9.23 10.78
C ASP A 66 7.07 10.46 10.42
N VAL A 67 6.77 11.63 10.99
CA VAL A 67 7.52 12.90 10.78
C VAL A 67 8.75 13.00 11.68
N GLY A 68 8.73 12.35 12.86
CA GLY A 68 9.75 12.48 13.89
C GLY A 68 9.33 13.54 14.92
N VAL A 69 9.40 13.17 16.21
CA VAL A 69 9.01 14.07 17.32
C VAL A 69 9.95 15.27 17.38
N GLU A 70 11.21 15.07 17.00
CA GLU A 70 12.25 16.10 16.88
C GLU A 70 11.93 17.17 15.82
N ASN A 71 11.06 16.87 14.86
CA ASN A 71 10.65 17.79 13.78
C ASN A 71 9.33 18.50 14.10
N LEU A 72 8.75 18.30 15.29
CA LEU A 72 7.57 19.00 15.77
C LEU A 72 7.96 19.96 16.91
N PRO A 73 7.41 21.17 16.96
CA PRO A 73 7.59 22.05 18.12
C PRO A 73 6.92 21.47 19.37
N GLU A 74 7.30 21.94 20.55
CA GLU A 74 6.69 21.53 21.81
C GLU A 74 5.22 21.96 21.90
N ASN A 75 4.91 23.15 21.39
CA ASN A 75 3.57 23.73 21.39
C ASN A 75 2.98 23.74 19.98
N TYR A 76 1.88 23.01 19.78
CA TYR A 76 1.04 23.07 18.59
C TYR A 76 -0.36 22.60 18.93
N ASN A 77 -1.33 22.99 18.11
CA ASN A 77 -2.69 22.49 18.18
C ASN A 77 -2.96 21.54 17.01
N PHE A 78 -3.54 20.38 17.32
CA PHE A 78 -3.97 19.41 16.32
C PHE A 78 -5.48 19.48 16.13
N TYR A 79 -5.92 19.81 14.91
CA TYR A 79 -7.33 19.93 14.57
C TYR A 79 -7.76 18.80 13.64
N GLU A 80 -8.87 18.16 13.99
CA GLU A 80 -9.64 17.32 13.08
C GLU A 80 -10.67 18.19 12.36
N LEU A 81 -10.44 18.45 11.07
CA LEU A 81 -11.36 19.22 10.24
C LEU A 81 -12.49 18.33 9.71
N LYS A 82 -12.16 17.08 9.40
CA LYS A 82 -13.08 16.05 8.96
C LYS A 82 -12.64 14.70 9.48
N ALA A 83 -13.56 13.98 10.14
CA ALA A 83 -13.33 12.64 10.63
C ALA A 83 -12.85 11.69 9.55
N ALA A 84 -11.88 10.83 9.90
CA ALA A 84 -11.50 9.73 9.03
C ALA A 84 -12.62 8.71 8.89
N GLU A 85 -12.65 8.08 7.72
CA GLU A 85 -13.55 6.96 7.50
C GLU A 85 -13.02 5.75 8.28
N ASN A 86 -13.88 5.11 9.07
CA ASN A 86 -13.49 3.91 9.84
C ASN A 86 -13.45 2.66 8.95
N LYS A 87 -12.80 2.78 7.80
CA LYS A 87 -12.68 1.73 6.79
C LYS A 87 -11.41 1.95 5.97
N VAL A 88 -10.69 0.86 5.73
CA VAL A 88 -9.60 0.85 4.75
C VAL A 88 -10.18 0.71 3.35
N GLU A 89 -9.89 1.70 2.51
CA GLU A 89 -10.23 1.69 1.10
C GLU A 89 -9.07 1.14 0.28
N GLU A 90 -9.26 -0.04 -0.32
CA GLU A 90 -8.23 -0.65 -1.17
C GLU A 90 -7.88 0.22 -2.38
N TYR A 91 -8.87 0.88 -3.00
CA TYR A 91 -8.66 1.84 -4.10
C TYR A 91 -7.60 2.89 -3.74
N ALA A 92 -7.74 3.52 -2.57
CA ALA A 92 -6.82 4.56 -2.12
C ALA A 92 -5.44 3.97 -1.81
N LEU A 93 -5.38 2.74 -1.32
CA LEU A 93 -4.11 2.08 -1.02
C LEU A 93 -3.34 1.71 -2.30
N VAL A 94 -4.03 1.12 -3.27
CA VAL A 94 -3.46 0.77 -4.59
C VAL A 94 -3.05 2.03 -5.34
N SER A 95 -3.87 3.08 -5.33
CA SER A 95 -3.50 4.40 -5.89
C SER A 95 -2.18 4.90 -5.30
N ASN A 96 -2.00 4.85 -3.97
CA ASN A 96 -0.76 5.28 -3.34
C ASN A 96 0.45 4.40 -3.72
N ILE A 97 0.24 3.10 -3.91
CA ILE A 97 1.31 2.17 -4.34
C ILE A 97 1.70 2.42 -5.79
N ILE A 98 0.74 2.70 -6.68
CA ILE A 98 0.95 2.83 -8.13
C ILE A 98 1.37 4.26 -8.54
N MET A 99 0.78 5.30 -7.95
CA MET A 99 1.13 6.69 -8.28
C MET A 99 2.43 7.14 -7.60
N GLY A 100 2.88 6.40 -6.59
CA GLY A 100 4.01 6.76 -5.76
C GLY A 100 3.63 7.70 -4.60
N SER A 101 4.64 7.94 -3.75
CA SER A 101 4.53 8.78 -2.56
C SER A 101 4.55 10.27 -2.85
N ASP A 102 4.89 10.67 -4.09
CA ASP A 102 4.97 12.09 -4.46
C ASP A 102 3.71 12.83 -4.03
N ARG A 103 3.88 13.92 -3.28
CA ARG A 103 2.78 14.77 -2.85
C ARG A 103 2.98 16.20 -3.30
N TYR A 104 1.88 16.83 -3.64
CA TYR A 104 1.87 18.25 -3.90
C TYR A 104 1.80 18.98 -2.56
N PHE A 105 2.68 19.95 -2.42
CA PHE A 105 2.84 20.81 -1.27
C PHE A 105 2.54 22.23 -1.71
N TYR A 106 1.47 22.79 -1.16
CA TYR A 106 1.04 24.17 -1.41
C TYR A 106 1.43 25.05 -0.23
N VAL A 107 1.90 26.26 -0.52
CA VAL A 107 2.23 27.29 0.45
C VAL A 107 1.59 28.60 0.02
N GLU A 108 0.97 29.29 0.97
CA GLU A 108 0.32 30.59 0.82
C GLU A 108 0.89 31.59 1.82
N LEU A 109 1.25 32.76 1.31
CA LEU A 109 1.68 33.93 2.06
C LEU A 109 0.59 35.00 1.94
N PRO A 110 0.27 35.73 3.02
CA PRO A 110 -0.79 36.74 3.01
C PRO A 110 -0.46 37.91 2.08
N HIS A 111 0.83 38.23 1.93
CA HIS A 111 1.32 39.35 1.13
C HIS A 111 2.61 38.98 0.39
N PRO A 112 2.91 39.63 -0.75
CA PRO A 112 4.15 39.43 -1.48
C PRO A 112 5.38 39.60 -0.59
N SER A 113 6.24 38.58 -0.53
CA SER A 113 7.43 38.59 0.32
C SER A 113 8.62 37.93 -0.36
N ASN A 114 9.83 38.45 -0.12
CA ASN A 114 11.08 37.80 -0.52
C ASN A 114 11.27 36.43 0.14
N LEU A 115 10.53 36.17 1.22
CA LEU A 115 10.50 34.88 1.91
C LEU A 115 10.25 33.73 0.93
N ILE A 116 9.40 33.92 -0.09
CA ILE A 116 9.10 32.88 -1.08
C ILE A 116 10.35 32.33 -1.78
N ASN A 117 11.38 33.16 -1.99
CA ASN A 117 12.65 32.72 -2.58
C ASN A 117 13.49 31.87 -1.63
N ILE A 118 13.37 32.12 -0.33
CA ILE A 118 14.00 31.30 0.72
C ILE A 118 13.27 29.95 0.79
N LEU A 119 11.94 29.96 0.77
CA LEU A 119 11.11 28.75 0.80
C LEU A 119 11.43 27.81 -0.37
N VAL A 120 11.59 28.37 -1.58
CA VAL A 120 12.01 27.61 -2.77
C VAL A 120 13.33 26.88 -2.54
N LYS A 121 14.34 27.56 -1.97
CA LYS A 121 15.65 26.93 -1.72
C LYS A 121 15.56 25.80 -0.69
N ILE A 122 14.72 25.94 0.34
CA ILE A 122 14.50 24.88 1.34
C ILE A 122 13.91 23.64 0.65
N ILE A 123 12.87 23.84 -0.16
CA ILE A 123 12.23 22.75 -0.90
C ILE A 123 13.20 22.06 -1.85
N GLU A 124 13.99 22.83 -2.61
CA GLU A 124 15.00 22.27 -3.53
C GLU A 124 16.11 21.50 -2.81
N ASN A 125 16.57 22.00 -1.65
CA ASN A 125 17.56 21.30 -0.80
C ASN A 125 17.02 19.96 -0.28
N GLU A 126 15.72 19.89 -0.03
CA GLU A 126 15.00 18.68 0.38
C GLU A 126 14.54 17.82 -0.82
N LYS A 127 15.15 18.05 -2.00
CA LYS A 127 14.89 17.33 -3.26
C LYS A 127 13.45 17.48 -3.79
N GLY A 128 12.71 18.48 -3.32
CA GLY A 128 11.42 18.86 -3.89
C GLY A 128 11.58 19.59 -5.24
N LEU A 129 10.58 19.44 -6.10
CA LEU A 129 10.52 20.11 -7.40
C LEU A 129 9.47 21.22 -7.39
N ILE A 130 9.86 22.46 -7.68
CA ILE A 130 8.89 23.55 -7.82
C ILE A 130 8.07 23.36 -9.09
N VAL A 131 6.74 23.38 -8.95
CA VAL A 131 5.79 23.25 -10.05
C VAL A 131 5.28 24.61 -10.48
N GLU A 132 4.82 25.42 -9.52
CA GLU A 132 4.33 26.77 -9.76
C GLU A 132 4.79 27.71 -8.64
N LYS A 133 5.03 28.98 -9.00
CA LYS A 133 5.48 30.02 -8.08
C LYS A 133 4.91 31.37 -8.49
N SER A 134 4.28 32.05 -7.56
CA SER A 134 3.90 33.46 -7.67
C SER A 134 4.64 34.29 -6.60
N SER A 135 4.18 35.51 -6.33
CA SER A 135 4.71 36.34 -5.25
C SER A 135 4.12 35.99 -3.88
N THR A 136 2.99 35.29 -3.84
CA THR A 136 2.25 34.92 -2.62
C THR A 136 2.00 33.43 -2.48
N GLU A 137 2.14 32.66 -3.55
CA GLU A 137 1.78 31.24 -3.58
C GLU A 137 2.89 30.39 -4.19
N LEU A 138 3.00 29.16 -3.72
CA LEU A 138 3.95 28.19 -4.21
C LEU A 138 3.30 26.81 -4.26
N VAL A 139 3.50 26.08 -5.35
CA VAL A 139 3.18 24.67 -5.46
C VAL A 139 4.46 23.92 -5.77
N ALA A 140 4.78 22.92 -4.96
CA ALA A 140 5.91 22.03 -5.16
C ALA A 140 5.48 20.57 -5.12
N ARG A 141 6.27 19.69 -5.74
CA ARG A 141 6.16 18.24 -5.62
C ARG A 141 7.26 17.73 -4.70
N MET A 142 6.85 17.06 -3.63
CA MET A 142 7.71 16.49 -2.59
C MET A 142 7.72 14.96 -2.70
N LEU A 143 8.83 14.32 -2.30
CA LEU A 143 9.00 12.86 -2.38
C LEU A 143 7.93 12.07 -1.61
N SER A 144 7.51 12.60 -0.45
CA SER A 144 6.48 11.95 0.36
C SER A 144 5.59 12.95 1.08
N LYS A 145 4.44 12.44 1.56
CA LYS A 145 3.55 13.20 2.45
C LYS A 145 4.27 13.66 3.72
N ASN A 146 5.11 12.80 4.29
CA ASN A 146 5.78 13.09 5.56
C ASN A 146 6.87 14.15 5.36
N ASP A 147 7.60 14.09 4.24
CA ASP A 147 8.57 15.12 3.88
C ASP A 147 7.91 16.46 3.62
N ALA A 148 6.77 16.46 2.90
CA ALA A 148 5.99 17.67 2.69
C ALA A 148 5.53 18.31 4.02
N ILE A 149 5.02 17.50 4.97
CA ILE A 149 4.62 18.00 6.28
C ILE A 149 5.82 18.52 7.08
N ARG A 150 6.96 17.81 7.09
CA ARG A 150 8.18 18.27 7.77
C ARG A 150 8.66 19.61 7.22
N VAL A 151 8.77 19.73 5.91
CA VAL A 151 9.19 20.97 5.24
C VAL A 151 8.19 22.09 5.50
N ALA A 152 6.89 21.78 5.55
CA ALA A 152 5.88 22.75 5.93
C ALA A 152 6.12 23.32 7.33
N ILE A 153 6.37 22.46 8.32
CA ILE A 153 6.64 22.88 9.71
C ILE A 153 7.88 23.79 9.76
N GLU A 154 8.96 23.43 9.05
CA GLU A 154 10.18 24.23 8.98
C GLU A 154 9.94 25.61 8.38
N ILE A 155 9.24 25.66 7.26
CA ILE A 155 8.89 26.90 6.56
C ILE A 155 7.99 27.80 7.41
N ILE A 156 6.99 27.22 8.09
CA ILE A 156 6.09 27.95 9.00
C ILE A 156 6.87 28.55 10.17
N GLY A 157 7.82 27.80 10.75
CA GLY A 157 8.70 28.32 11.80
C GLY A 157 9.46 29.57 11.35
N ILE A 158 10.06 29.53 10.16
CA ILE A 158 10.76 30.69 9.58
C ILE A 158 9.78 31.86 9.32
N GLY A 159 8.59 31.56 8.80
CA GLY A 159 7.56 32.57 8.59
C GLY A 159 7.16 33.28 9.88
N LEU A 160 6.94 32.52 10.96
CA LEU A 160 6.62 33.04 12.28
C LEU A 160 7.74 33.91 12.86
N GLU A 161 9.01 33.56 12.65
CA GLU A 161 10.15 34.39 13.06
C GLU A 161 10.20 35.73 12.34
N GLU A 162 9.82 35.75 11.06
CA GLU A 162 9.76 36.95 10.22
C GLU A 162 8.41 37.69 10.34
N GLY A 163 7.50 37.23 11.19
CA GLY A 163 6.17 37.83 11.39
C GLY A 163 5.21 37.65 10.20
N VAL A 164 5.46 36.65 9.34
CA VAL A 164 4.64 36.31 8.18
C VAL A 164 3.88 34.99 8.46
N PRO A 165 2.56 35.03 8.67
CA PRO A 165 1.79 33.80 8.92
C PRO A 165 1.68 32.99 7.62
N ILE A 166 2.28 31.80 7.61
CA ILE A 166 2.26 30.92 6.44
C ILE A 166 1.20 29.85 6.60
N ILE A 167 0.34 29.72 5.59
CA ILE A 167 -0.60 28.62 5.48
C ILE A 167 -0.05 27.64 4.45
N SER A 168 -0.17 26.35 4.74
CA SER A 168 0.30 25.33 3.82
C SER A 168 -0.61 24.10 3.83
N ALA A 169 -0.54 23.33 2.76
CA ALA A 169 -1.37 22.14 2.62
C ALA A 169 -0.71 21.06 1.75
N VAL A 170 -0.99 19.80 2.08
CA VAL A 170 -0.47 18.63 1.38
C VAL A 170 -1.61 17.88 0.68
N GLY A 171 -1.40 17.54 -0.59
CA GLY A 171 -2.39 16.89 -1.45
C GLY A 171 -1.77 15.85 -2.39
N MET A 172 -2.62 14.98 -2.95
CA MET A 172 -2.18 14.04 -4.01
C MET A 172 -1.96 14.75 -5.35
N THR A 173 -2.64 15.88 -5.56
CA THR A 173 -2.51 16.75 -6.74
C THR A 173 -2.38 18.21 -6.29
N GLY A 174 -1.88 19.09 -7.16
CA GLY A 174 -1.77 20.53 -6.87
C GLY A 174 -3.13 21.16 -6.53
N ALA A 175 -4.17 20.80 -7.29
CA ALA A 175 -5.54 21.23 -7.01
C ALA A 175 -6.02 20.73 -5.64
N ALA A 176 -5.75 19.47 -5.29
CA ALA A 176 -6.15 18.89 -4.02
C ALA A 176 -5.38 19.48 -2.81
N SER A 177 -4.16 20.00 -3.01
CA SER A 177 -3.47 20.77 -1.96
C SER A 177 -4.06 22.17 -1.80
N ILE A 178 -4.41 22.85 -2.89
CA ILE A 178 -5.02 24.19 -2.84
C ILE A 178 -6.41 24.13 -2.20
N GLU A 179 -7.27 23.22 -2.64
CA GLU A 179 -8.61 23.00 -2.05
C GLU A 179 -8.52 22.76 -0.53
N ARG A 180 -7.48 22.05 -0.10
CA ARG A 180 -7.24 21.78 1.33
C ARG A 180 -6.79 23.01 2.10
N SER A 181 -5.99 23.88 1.50
CA SER A 181 -5.66 25.18 2.09
C SER A 181 -6.92 26.03 2.26
N ILE A 182 -7.79 26.05 1.26
CA ILE A 182 -9.07 26.77 1.31
C ILE A 182 -9.95 26.22 2.45
N ASN A 183 -10.11 24.90 2.53
CA ASN A 183 -10.90 24.26 3.60
C ASN A 183 -10.30 24.54 4.98
N TYR A 184 -8.97 24.50 5.11
CA TYR A 184 -8.27 24.88 6.34
C TYR A 184 -8.63 26.31 6.75
N THR A 185 -8.47 27.27 5.86
CA THR A 185 -8.76 28.68 6.13
C THR A 185 -10.23 28.93 6.50
N GLN A 186 -11.17 28.18 5.90
CA GLN A 186 -12.59 28.28 6.25
C GLN A 186 -12.92 27.74 7.65
N ASN A 187 -12.24 26.69 8.11
CA ASN A 187 -12.55 26.03 9.37
C ASN A 187 -11.72 26.55 10.55
N VAL A 188 -10.45 26.88 10.31
CA VAL A 188 -9.48 27.29 11.33
C VAL A 188 -9.26 28.80 11.29
N GLY A 189 -9.29 29.42 10.10
CA GLY A 189 -8.92 30.81 9.88
C GLY A 189 -7.51 30.97 9.33
N ASN A 190 -7.00 32.20 9.30
CA ASN A 190 -5.68 32.54 8.72
C ASN A 190 -4.51 32.26 9.68
N PHE A 191 -4.61 31.22 10.51
CA PHE A 191 -3.55 30.86 11.45
C PHE A 191 -2.43 30.10 10.73
N PRO A 192 -1.16 30.28 11.12
CA PRO A 192 -0.05 29.52 10.55
C PRO A 192 -0.21 28.03 10.79
N GLY A 193 -0.09 27.23 9.73
CA GLY A 193 -0.38 25.80 9.86
C GLY A 193 -0.20 24.99 8.59
N VAL A 194 -0.24 23.67 8.76
CA VAL A 194 -0.18 22.69 7.68
C VAL A 194 -1.39 21.78 7.73
N ALA A 195 -2.17 21.76 6.64
CA ALA A 195 -3.32 20.89 6.47
C ALA A 195 -2.99 19.65 5.61
N PHE A 196 -3.51 18.49 5.96
CA PHE A 196 -3.22 17.24 5.25
C PHE A 196 -4.35 16.20 5.39
N THR A 197 -4.30 15.14 4.58
CA THR A 197 -5.25 14.01 4.64
C THR A 197 -4.62 12.74 5.15
N LYS A 198 -5.42 11.94 5.87
CA LYS A 198 -5.08 10.56 6.24
C LYS A 198 -6.36 9.74 6.37
N LEU A 199 -6.43 8.60 5.64
CA LEU A 199 -7.56 7.65 5.68
C LEU A 199 -8.94 8.32 5.47
N GLY A 200 -9.05 9.18 4.45
CA GLY A 200 -10.28 9.92 4.13
C GLY A 200 -10.61 11.10 5.05
N GLY A 201 -9.93 11.21 6.20
CA GLY A 201 -10.02 12.34 7.12
C GLY A 201 -9.10 13.50 6.75
N GLU A 202 -9.44 14.69 7.23
CA GLU A 202 -8.70 15.93 7.03
C GLU A 202 -8.28 16.51 8.38
N TYR A 203 -7.01 16.86 8.49
CA TYR A 203 -6.38 17.27 9.73
C TYR A 203 -5.48 18.48 9.50
N ALA A 204 -5.19 19.21 10.58
CA ALA A 204 -4.24 20.31 10.54
C ALA A 204 -3.39 20.41 11.80
N LEU A 205 -2.13 20.80 11.62
CA LEU A 205 -1.27 21.30 12.69
C LEU A 205 -1.26 22.83 12.62
N VAL A 206 -1.56 23.48 13.73
CA VAL A 206 -1.61 24.94 13.86
C VAL A 206 -0.60 25.39 14.89
N PHE A 207 0.12 26.46 14.57
CA PHE A 207 1.23 26.98 15.36
C PHE A 207 0.94 28.44 15.76
N ASP A 208 0.85 28.68 17.05
CA ASP A 208 0.46 29.99 17.60
C ASP A 208 1.66 30.87 17.97
N GLU A 209 2.84 30.26 18.15
CA GLU A 209 4.06 30.94 18.63
C GLU A 209 5.26 30.63 17.74
N PRO A 210 6.20 31.59 17.54
CA PRO A 210 7.45 31.32 16.85
C PRO A 210 8.25 30.20 17.53
N PHE A 211 8.81 29.29 16.72
CA PHE A 211 9.61 28.18 17.20
C PHE A 211 10.84 27.96 16.32
N LYS A 212 11.90 27.46 16.93
CA LYS A 212 13.08 26.96 16.24
C LYS A 212 13.10 25.44 16.30
N LEU A 213 13.08 24.80 15.13
CA LEU A 213 13.36 23.37 15.07
C LEU A 213 14.84 23.14 15.43
N MET A 214 15.10 22.19 16.33
CA MET A 214 16.45 21.65 16.48
C MET A 214 16.81 20.98 15.15
N GLN A 215 17.97 21.32 14.57
CA GLN A 215 18.51 20.81 13.29
C GLN A 215 17.64 19.71 12.68
N SER A 216 16.70 20.09 11.78
CA SER A 216 15.81 19.14 11.13
C SER A 216 16.72 18.11 10.45
N LYS A 217 16.71 16.88 10.96
CA LYS A 217 17.45 15.79 10.34
C LYS A 217 16.44 15.06 9.48
N PRO A 218 16.68 14.92 8.17
CA PRO A 218 15.94 13.94 7.40
C PRO A 218 16.11 12.61 8.12
N LYS A 219 14.99 11.98 8.50
CA LYS A 219 15.04 10.64 9.09
C LYS A 219 15.72 9.77 8.04
N GLU A 220 16.83 9.12 8.40
CA GLU A 220 17.38 8.05 7.54
C GLU A 220 16.22 7.12 7.21
N PHE A 221 15.98 6.88 5.93
CA PHE A 221 14.77 6.21 5.48
C PHE A 221 14.61 4.86 6.19
N GLN A 222 13.64 4.79 7.11
CA GLN A 222 13.31 3.61 7.88
C GLN A 222 12.18 2.85 7.17
N ASN A 223 12.38 2.48 5.91
CA ASN A 223 11.47 1.59 5.19
C ASN A 223 12.25 0.36 4.75
N TYR A 224 12.09 -0.72 5.50
CA TYR A 224 12.75 -1.99 5.26
C TYR A 224 11.78 -2.98 4.64
N LEU A 225 12.22 -3.67 3.60
CA LEU A 225 11.56 -4.85 3.04
C LEU A 225 12.43 -6.05 3.37
N PHE A 226 11.82 -7.05 4.00
CA PHE A 226 12.40 -8.38 4.13
C PHE A 226 11.62 -9.32 3.23
N ILE A 227 12.31 -10.07 2.37
CA ILE A 227 11.72 -11.11 1.52
C ILE A 227 12.39 -12.43 1.85
N ASP A 228 11.61 -13.50 1.88
CA ASP A 228 12.12 -14.86 2.03
C ASP A 228 11.27 -15.85 1.22
N LEU A 229 11.92 -16.84 0.64
CA LEU A 229 11.28 -17.85 -0.19
C LEU A 229 10.64 -18.95 0.66
N ILE A 230 9.36 -19.20 0.44
CA ILE A 230 8.64 -20.27 1.10
C ILE A 230 9.05 -21.62 0.49
N ASP A 231 9.44 -22.57 1.34
CA ASP A 231 9.88 -23.92 0.94
C ASP A 231 11.02 -23.89 -0.10
N SER A 232 12.03 -23.05 0.16
CA SER A 232 13.23 -22.93 -0.70
C SER A 232 13.91 -24.28 -0.94
N THR A 233 13.95 -25.15 0.07
CA THR A 233 14.52 -26.50 -0.04
C THR A 233 13.75 -27.37 -1.03
N GLY A 234 12.41 -27.39 -0.96
CA GLY A 234 11.57 -28.09 -1.93
C GLY A 234 11.71 -27.53 -3.35
N PHE A 235 11.78 -26.20 -3.48
CA PHE A 235 12.00 -25.53 -4.76
C PHE A 235 13.34 -25.93 -5.40
N ILE A 236 14.44 -25.90 -4.64
CA ILE A 236 15.77 -26.32 -5.11
C ILE A 236 15.75 -27.79 -5.53
N SER A 237 15.09 -28.65 -4.76
CA SER A 237 14.99 -30.08 -5.09
C SER A 237 14.26 -30.32 -6.42
N LYS A 238 13.26 -29.49 -6.75
CA LYS A 238 12.44 -29.66 -7.96
C LYS A 238 13.08 -29.02 -9.20
N ASN A 239 13.64 -27.82 -9.06
CA ASN A 239 14.06 -26.98 -10.18
C ASN A 239 15.58 -26.78 -10.27
N GLY A 240 16.32 -27.18 -9.25
CA GLY A 240 17.77 -26.99 -9.14
C GLY A 240 18.16 -25.61 -8.61
N ARG A 241 19.38 -25.53 -8.05
CA ARG A 241 19.92 -24.30 -7.43
C ARG A 241 20.07 -23.14 -8.42
N ASN A 242 20.38 -23.42 -9.68
CA ASN A 242 20.53 -22.36 -10.69
C ASN A 242 19.22 -21.59 -10.89
N LYS A 243 18.07 -22.28 -10.85
CA LYS A 243 16.77 -21.63 -10.99
C LYS A 243 16.44 -20.72 -9.80
N LEU A 244 16.90 -21.09 -8.59
CA LEU A 244 16.80 -20.21 -7.43
C LEU A 244 17.64 -18.93 -7.65
N VAL A 245 18.88 -19.07 -8.12
CA VAL A 245 19.74 -17.90 -8.39
C VAL A 245 19.12 -16.97 -9.43
N GLU A 246 18.57 -17.52 -10.52
CA GLU A 246 17.84 -16.73 -11.53
C GLU A 246 16.65 -15.99 -10.94
N LEU A 247 15.81 -16.69 -10.16
CA LEU A 247 14.65 -16.11 -9.50
C LEU A 247 15.05 -14.95 -8.58
N MET A 248 16.02 -15.19 -7.71
CA MET A 248 16.47 -14.20 -6.73
C MET A 248 17.18 -13.02 -7.41
N THR A 249 17.90 -13.26 -8.51
CA THR A 249 18.49 -12.17 -9.32
C THR A 249 17.42 -11.32 -9.99
N GLY A 250 16.32 -11.92 -10.46
CA GLY A 250 15.17 -11.18 -10.98
C GLY A 250 14.55 -10.27 -9.91
N ILE A 251 14.27 -10.83 -8.72
CA ILE A 251 13.79 -10.07 -7.55
C ILE A 251 14.73 -8.92 -7.20
N LYS A 252 16.04 -9.19 -7.18
CA LYS A 252 17.08 -8.20 -6.94
C LYS A 252 16.99 -7.02 -7.92
N ASN A 253 16.81 -7.31 -9.21
CA ASN A 253 16.75 -6.28 -10.25
C ASN A 253 15.51 -5.37 -10.09
N PHE A 254 14.34 -5.93 -9.74
CA PHE A 254 13.14 -5.14 -9.45
C PHE A 254 13.38 -4.18 -8.28
N ILE A 255 14.01 -4.67 -7.20
CA ILE A 255 14.34 -3.88 -6.02
C ILE A 255 15.27 -2.71 -6.39
N GLU A 256 16.41 -3.00 -7.03
CA GLU A 256 17.45 -2.00 -7.30
C GLU A 256 17.08 -1.04 -8.43
N THR A 257 16.44 -1.53 -9.51
CA THR A 257 16.27 -0.77 -10.76
C THR A 257 14.92 -0.08 -10.84
N GLU A 258 13.85 -0.76 -10.45
CA GLU A 258 12.48 -0.23 -10.64
C GLU A 258 11.96 0.50 -9.41
N CYS A 259 12.42 0.12 -8.21
CA CYS A 259 11.94 0.67 -6.95
C CYS A 259 12.99 1.48 -6.17
N GLU A 260 14.18 1.68 -6.75
CA GLU A 260 15.30 2.44 -6.14
C GLU A 260 15.69 1.96 -4.73
N GLY A 261 15.53 0.66 -4.47
CA GLY A 261 15.86 0.03 -3.20
C GLY A 261 17.36 -0.23 -3.06
N GLU A 262 17.90 0.03 -1.89
CA GLU A 262 19.29 -0.29 -1.53
C GLU A 262 19.33 -1.61 -0.76
N LEU A 263 20.05 -2.61 -1.29
CA LEU A 263 20.23 -3.88 -0.61
C LEU A 263 21.19 -3.73 0.58
N GLU A 264 20.70 -4.05 1.78
CA GLU A 264 21.54 -4.08 2.98
C GLU A 264 22.01 -5.49 3.33
N GLY A 265 21.33 -6.52 2.84
CA GLY A 265 21.69 -7.90 3.06
C GLY A 265 21.15 -8.81 1.99
N TYR A 266 22.07 -9.40 1.23
CA TYR A 266 21.81 -10.49 0.32
C TYR A 266 23.08 -11.33 0.20
N ARG A 267 22.93 -12.64 0.34
CA ARG A 267 23.99 -13.57 -0.02
C ARG A 267 23.68 -14.14 -1.40
N GLU A 268 24.60 -14.00 -2.35
CA GLU A 268 24.42 -14.56 -3.69
C GLU A 268 24.09 -16.06 -3.61
N GLY A 269 22.93 -16.42 -4.17
CA GLY A 269 22.38 -17.78 -4.10
C GLY A 269 21.81 -18.20 -2.75
N GLY A 270 21.47 -17.24 -1.89
CA GLY A 270 20.55 -17.38 -0.74
C GLY A 270 19.09 -17.23 -1.16
N ASP A 271 18.19 -17.45 -0.21
CA ASP A 271 16.73 -17.45 -0.36
C ASP A 271 16.03 -16.26 0.33
N ASP A 272 16.79 -15.36 0.95
CA ASP A 272 16.30 -14.16 1.61
C ASP A 272 16.97 -12.87 1.11
N PHE A 273 16.25 -11.75 1.27
CA PHE A 273 16.75 -10.40 1.01
C PHE A 273 16.32 -9.46 2.12
N ILE A 274 17.17 -8.47 2.38
CA ILE A 274 16.78 -7.26 3.08
C ILE A 274 17.23 -6.01 2.33
N ALA A 275 16.26 -5.13 2.11
CA ALA A 275 16.42 -3.91 1.32
C ALA A 275 15.82 -2.71 2.05
N ARG A 276 16.41 -1.54 1.82
CA ARG A 276 15.96 -0.24 2.34
C ARG A 276 15.41 0.60 1.19
N PHE A 277 14.31 1.30 1.43
CA PHE A 277 13.62 2.11 0.42
C PHE A 277 13.42 3.56 0.84
N PRO A 278 13.39 4.51 -0.12
CA PRO A 278 13.06 5.91 0.16
C PRO A 278 11.66 6.08 0.77
N SER A 279 10.70 5.26 0.33
CA SER A 279 9.31 5.36 0.79
C SER A 279 8.70 4.00 1.06
N LYS A 280 7.59 4.03 1.80
CA LYS A 280 6.84 2.82 2.16
C LYS A 280 6.10 2.22 0.97
N ASP A 281 5.53 3.05 0.10
CA ASP A 281 4.86 2.64 -1.14
C ASP A 281 5.83 1.94 -2.09
N LEU A 282 7.06 2.43 -2.26
CA LEU A 282 8.09 1.73 -3.04
C LEU A 282 8.45 0.38 -2.42
N ALA A 283 8.59 0.29 -1.09
CA ALA A 283 8.82 -0.98 -0.42
C ALA A 283 7.67 -1.99 -0.62
N ILE A 284 6.42 -1.52 -0.56
CA ILE A 284 5.23 -2.38 -0.80
C ILE A 284 5.18 -2.81 -2.27
N ARG A 285 5.43 -1.89 -3.21
CA ARG A 285 5.50 -2.18 -4.65
C ARG A 285 6.54 -3.24 -4.94
N ALA A 286 7.78 -3.05 -4.46
CA ALA A 286 8.85 -4.03 -4.62
C ALA A 286 8.46 -5.41 -4.05
N GLY A 287 7.77 -5.44 -2.91
CA GLY A 287 7.24 -6.67 -2.33
C GLY A 287 6.20 -7.37 -3.21
N LEU A 288 5.28 -6.61 -3.82
CA LEU A 288 4.25 -7.12 -4.73
C LEU A 288 4.86 -7.64 -6.04
N ASP A 289 5.74 -6.86 -6.68
CA ASP A 289 6.41 -7.23 -7.93
C ASP A 289 7.26 -8.48 -7.75
N SER A 290 7.99 -8.55 -6.63
CA SER A 290 8.74 -9.75 -6.25
C SER A 290 7.83 -10.97 -6.07
N ALA A 291 6.65 -10.78 -5.47
CA ALA A 291 5.73 -11.87 -5.20
C ALA A 291 5.00 -12.35 -6.46
N TRP A 292 4.65 -11.45 -7.39
CA TRP A 292 4.12 -11.82 -8.70
C TRP A 292 5.16 -12.56 -9.53
N PHE A 293 6.39 -12.04 -9.59
CA PHE A 293 7.50 -12.67 -10.31
C PHE A 293 7.84 -14.06 -9.74
N ALA A 294 7.86 -14.20 -8.41
CA ALA A 294 8.08 -15.49 -7.77
C ALA A 294 6.97 -16.50 -8.14
N LEU A 295 5.72 -16.06 -8.14
CA LEU A 295 4.59 -16.92 -8.50
C LEU A 295 4.66 -17.40 -9.95
N ASP A 296 5.00 -16.52 -10.90
CA ASP A 296 5.17 -16.86 -12.31
C ASP A 296 6.30 -17.88 -12.54
N ASN A 297 7.30 -17.87 -11.66
CA ASN A 297 8.39 -18.85 -11.64
C ASN A 297 8.10 -20.09 -10.77
N GLY A 298 6.85 -20.29 -10.35
CA GLY A 298 6.42 -21.47 -9.59
C GLY A 298 6.91 -21.50 -8.14
N ALA A 299 7.24 -20.34 -7.57
CA ALA A 299 7.63 -20.17 -6.18
C ALA A 299 6.66 -19.27 -5.42
N LYS A 300 6.83 -19.16 -4.10
CA LYS A 300 6.06 -18.24 -3.26
C LYS A 300 7.02 -17.56 -2.30
N ILE A 301 6.81 -16.27 -2.06
CA ILE A 301 7.58 -15.54 -1.06
C ILE A 301 6.69 -15.10 0.10
N ARG A 302 7.32 -14.92 1.25
CA ARG A 302 6.82 -14.10 2.34
C ARG A 302 7.60 -12.79 2.33
N ALA A 303 6.89 -11.69 2.47
CA ALA A 303 7.47 -10.36 2.50
C ALA A 303 6.89 -9.57 3.68
N GLY A 304 7.76 -8.81 4.36
CA GLY A 304 7.38 -7.93 5.45
C GLY A 304 8.00 -6.57 5.28
N ILE A 305 7.18 -5.53 5.32
CA ILE A 305 7.62 -4.13 5.28
C ILE A 305 7.62 -3.61 6.70
N GLY A 306 8.73 -3.06 7.21
CA GLY A 306 8.85 -2.54 8.58
C GLY A 306 9.72 -1.29 8.68
N ARG A 307 9.80 -0.66 9.85
CA ARG A 307 10.67 0.50 10.09
C ARG A 307 12.10 0.14 10.47
N SER A 308 12.30 -1.11 10.86
CA SER A 308 13.62 -1.68 11.10
C SER A 308 13.74 -3.02 10.43
N ARG A 309 14.99 -3.49 10.28
CA ARG A 309 15.26 -4.84 9.79
C ARG A 309 14.52 -5.92 10.56
N ARG A 310 14.52 -5.79 11.89
CA ARG A 310 13.85 -6.72 12.79
C ARG A 310 12.35 -6.73 12.55
N GLU A 311 11.73 -5.56 12.51
CA GLU A 311 10.28 -5.43 12.32
C GLU A 311 9.83 -5.96 10.95
N ALA A 312 10.61 -5.70 9.89
CA ALA A 312 10.36 -6.26 8.56
C ALA A 312 10.41 -7.81 8.59
N GLY A 313 11.43 -8.38 9.23
CA GLY A 313 11.56 -9.82 9.41
C GLY A 313 10.44 -10.45 10.26
N GLU A 314 10.07 -9.82 11.38
CA GLU A 314 8.95 -10.27 12.22
C GLU A 314 7.64 -10.29 11.43
N ARG A 315 7.37 -9.25 10.63
CA ARG A 315 6.17 -9.17 9.77
C ARG A 315 6.17 -10.24 8.68
N ALA A 316 7.32 -10.56 8.09
CA ALA A 316 7.43 -11.64 7.12
C ALA A 316 7.20 -13.02 7.77
N GLN A 317 7.66 -13.22 9.02
CA GLN A 317 7.47 -14.47 9.76
C GLN A 317 6.04 -14.66 10.27
N LEU A 318 5.23 -13.61 10.42
CA LEU A 318 3.81 -13.74 10.78
C LEU A 318 3.05 -14.67 9.82
N VAL A 319 3.49 -14.75 8.56
CA VAL A 319 2.94 -15.66 7.55
C VAL A 319 2.93 -17.12 8.01
N ASP A 320 3.95 -17.55 8.75
CA ASP A 320 4.07 -18.94 9.24
C ASP A 320 3.11 -19.25 10.38
N SER A 321 2.74 -18.22 11.15
CA SER A 321 1.80 -18.36 12.26
C SER A 321 0.33 -18.52 11.79
N LEU A 322 0.08 -18.26 10.50
CA LEU A 322 -1.24 -18.39 9.92
C LEU A 322 -1.57 -19.86 9.62
N ASN A 323 -2.55 -20.39 10.35
CA ASN A 323 -3.08 -21.75 10.18
C ASN A 323 -3.90 -21.93 8.88
N SER A 324 -3.36 -21.51 7.75
CA SER A 324 -3.97 -21.62 6.42
C SER A 324 -3.87 -23.06 5.88
N SER A 325 -4.79 -23.46 4.99
CA SER A 325 -4.78 -24.80 4.39
C SER A 325 -3.60 -25.03 3.41
N SER A 326 -2.95 -23.95 2.97
CA SER A 326 -1.82 -23.98 2.04
C SER A 326 -0.95 -22.75 2.24
N PRO A 327 0.38 -22.82 2.00
CA PRO A 327 1.26 -21.67 2.17
C PRO A 327 0.79 -20.48 1.33
N LEU A 328 0.61 -19.33 1.98
CA LEU A 328 0.18 -18.09 1.35
C LEU A 328 1.39 -17.23 1.02
N SER A 329 1.45 -16.70 -0.20
CA SER A 329 2.41 -15.64 -0.50
C SER A 329 1.83 -14.33 -0.01
N LEU A 330 2.41 -13.74 1.04
CA LEU A 330 1.89 -12.54 1.68
C LEU A 330 2.94 -11.43 1.70
N VAL A 331 2.50 -10.22 1.39
CA VAL A 331 3.25 -8.97 1.54
C VAL A 331 2.61 -8.18 2.68
N VAL A 332 3.22 -8.24 3.86
CA VAL A 332 2.68 -7.73 5.12
C VAL A 332 3.18 -6.32 5.39
N PHE A 333 2.27 -5.39 5.69
CA PHE A 333 2.60 -3.99 5.97
C PHE A 333 1.63 -3.38 6.98
N GLU A 334 2.10 -2.35 7.68
CA GLU A 334 1.26 -1.57 8.59
C GLU A 334 0.47 -0.50 7.82
N LEU A 335 -0.72 -0.13 8.28
CA LEU A 335 -1.42 1.06 7.81
C LEU A 335 -2.09 1.75 9.00
N ALA A 336 -1.77 3.03 9.22
CA ALA A 336 -1.99 3.73 10.49
C ALA A 336 -1.34 2.96 11.65
N ASN A 337 -2.11 2.10 12.31
CA ASN A 337 -1.71 1.24 13.42
C ASN A 337 -2.26 -0.20 13.28
N GLY A 338 -2.94 -0.51 12.17
CA GLY A 338 -3.37 -1.87 11.84
C GLY A 338 -2.35 -2.58 10.97
N LEU A 339 -2.50 -3.89 10.86
CA LEU A 339 -1.65 -4.76 10.05
C LEU A 339 -2.46 -5.37 8.91
N TYR A 340 -1.95 -5.22 7.69
CA TYR A 340 -2.61 -5.66 6.47
C TYR A 340 -1.64 -6.49 5.65
N ALA A 341 -2.19 -7.32 4.77
CA ALA A 341 -1.37 -8.13 3.88
C ALA A 341 -1.99 -8.22 2.49
N TYR A 342 -1.18 -8.03 1.46
CA TYR A 342 -1.56 -8.46 0.12
C TYR A 342 -1.21 -9.92 -0.05
N ASN A 343 -2.16 -10.70 -0.54
CA ASN A 343 -1.95 -12.07 -0.97
C ASN A 343 -2.04 -12.16 -2.48
N ILE A 344 -1.10 -12.87 -3.08
CA ILE A 344 -1.19 -13.29 -4.48
C ILE A 344 -1.60 -14.76 -4.48
N PRO A 345 -2.87 -15.07 -4.84
CA PRO A 345 -3.37 -16.44 -4.78
C PRO A 345 -2.69 -17.33 -5.82
N SER A 346 -2.63 -18.64 -5.54
CA SER A 346 -2.18 -19.63 -6.51
C SER A 346 -3.13 -19.70 -7.72
N GLU A 347 -2.66 -20.24 -8.85
CA GLU A 347 -3.51 -20.49 -10.03
C GLU A 347 -4.81 -21.22 -9.68
N PHE A 348 -4.72 -22.28 -8.87
CA PHE A 348 -5.90 -23.02 -8.42
C PHE A 348 -6.92 -22.14 -7.69
N SER A 349 -6.45 -21.33 -6.73
CA SER A 349 -7.33 -20.41 -6.00
C SER A 349 -7.92 -19.34 -6.92
N ARG A 350 -7.13 -18.84 -7.87
CA ARG A 350 -7.57 -17.86 -8.87
C ARG A 350 -8.69 -18.42 -9.75
N THR A 351 -8.53 -19.64 -10.25
CA THR A 351 -9.57 -20.31 -11.06
C THR A 351 -10.88 -20.46 -10.29
N ILE A 352 -10.83 -20.81 -9.01
CA ILE A 352 -12.04 -20.92 -8.17
C ILE A 352 -12.72 -19.56 -8.01
N ILE A 353 -11.95 -18.52 -7.67
CA ILE A 353 -12.49 -17.17 -7.47
C ILE A 353 -13.07 -16.63 -8.79
N ASP A 354 -12.39 -16.82 -9.93
CA ASP A 354 -12.90 -16.41 -11.26
C ASP A 354 -14.21 -17.11 -11.62
N LEU A 355 -14.30 -18.42 -11.36
CA LEU A 355 -15.50 -19.20 -11.62
C LEU A 355 -16.71 -18.65 -10.84
N ILE A 356 -16.49 -18.17 -9.62
CA ILE A 356 -17.52 -17.64 -8.71
C ILE A 356 -17.91 -16.20 -9.08
N GLU A 357 -16.94 -15.35 -9.38
CA GLU A 357 -17.18 -13.92 -9.60
C GLU A 357 -17.63 -13.63 -11.03
N ASN A 358 -16.95 -14.21 -12.02
CA ASN A 358 -17.08 -13.83 -13.43
C ASN A 358 -17.83 -14.88 -14.25
N GLN A 359 -17.71 -16.18 -13.93
CA GLN A 359 -18.29 -17.26 -14.72
C GLN A 359 -19.50 -17.94 -14.07
N LYS A 360 -20.37 -17.17 -13.39
CA LYS A 360 -21.56 -17.68 -12.70
C LYS A 360 -22.46 -18.55 -13.58
N GLY A 361 -22.59 -18.20 -14.87
CA GLY A 361 -23.35 -19.01 -15.84
C GLY A 361 -22.75 -20.39 -16.07
N LYS A 362 -21.42 -20.50 -16.16
CA LYS A 362 -20.70 -21.78 -16.29
C LYS A 362 -20.89 -22.63 -15.03
N LEU A 363 -20.82 -22.01 -13.85
CA LEU A 363 -21.05 -22.69 -12.57
C LEU A 363 -22.49 -23.22 -12.42
N ILE A 364 -23.50 -22.41 -12.77
CA ILE A 364 -24.91 -22.84 -12.81
C ILE A 364 -25.10 -23.96 -13.82
N GLY A 365 -24.46 -23.87 -15.00
CA GLY A 365 -24.51 -24.90 -16.04
C GLY A 365 -23.92 -26.23 -15.56
N ILE A 366 -22.73 -26.19 -14.94
CA ILE A 366 -22.09 -27.37 -14.33
C ILE A 366 -23.00 -27.97 -13.25
N PHE A 367 -23.55 -27.14 -12.36
CA PHE A 367 -24.43 -27.61 -11.29
C PHE A 367 -25.69 -28.26 -11.86
N ALA A 368 -26.37 -27.61 -12.82
CA ALA A 368 -27.57 -28.14 -13.44
C ALA A 368 -27.29 -29.45 -14.20
N PHE A 369 -26.16 -29.52 -14.92
CA PHE A 369 -25.73 -30.74 -15.60
C PHE A 369 -25.51 -31.89 -14.61
N VAL A 370 -24.69 -31.68 -13.57
CA VAL A 370 -24.43 -32.71 -12.55
C VAL A 370 -25.72 -33.10 -11.84
N PHE A 371 -26.57 -32.14 -11.49
CA PHE A 371 -27.84 -32.40 -10.83
C PHE A 371 -28.78 -33.25 -11.69
N ILE A 372 -29.00 -32.86 -12.96
CA ILE A 372 -29.85 -33.60 -13.90
C ILE A 372 -29.26 -35.00 -14.14
N PHE A 373 -27.95 -35.10 -14.33
CA PHE A 373 -27.27 -36.37 -14.58
C PHE A 373 -27.42 -37.33 -13.39
N VAL A 374 -27.16 -36.86 -12.18
CA VAL A 374 -27.32 -37.64 -10.94
C VAL A 374 -28.79 -38.01 -10.72
N TYR A 375 -29.71 -37.07 -10.95
CA TYR A 375 -31.15 -37.31 -10.80
C TYR A 375 -31.65 -38.39 -11.77
N VAL A 376 -31.28 -38.32 -13.04
CA VAL A 376 -31.63 -39.31 -14.06
C VAL A 376 -31.04 -40.69 -13.71
N LEU A 377 -29.76 -40.75 -13.33
CA LEU A 377 -29.15 -41.99 -12.88
C LEU A 377 -29.84 -42.57 -11.64
N SER A 378 -30.29 -41.72 -10.72
CA SER A 378 -31.04 -42.15 -9.54
C SER A 378 -32.40 -42.76 -9.90
N ILE A 379 -33.11 -42.23 -10.91
CA ILE A 379 -34.36 -42.82 -11.41
C ILE A 379 -34.12 -44.23 -11.95
N PHE A 380 -32.99 -44.45 -12.64
CA PHE A 380 -32.62 -45.76 -13.20
C PHE A 380 -31.96 -46.71 -12.17
N GLY A 381 -31.91 -46.35 -10.88
CA GLY A 381 -31.31 -47.19 -9.83
C GLY A 381 -29.77 -47.20 -9.85
N LEU A 382 -29.14 -46.33 -10.64
CA LEU A 382 -27.70 -46.20 -10.83
C LEU A 382 -27.11 -44.97 -10.12
N GLY A 383 -27.80 -44.43 -9.12
CA GLY A 383 -27.40 -43.20 -8.43
C GLY A 383 -25.99 -43.23 -7.83
N MET A 384 -25.46 -44.42 -7.50
CA MET A 384 -24.08 -44.61 -7.03
C MET A 384 -23.02 -44.17 -8.05
N PHE A 385 -23.35 -44.13 -9.36
CA PHE A 385 -22.47 -43.65 -10.42
C PHE A 385 -22.54 -42.14 -10.63
N GLY A 386 -23.25 -41.40 -9.77
CA GLY A 386 -23.36 -39.95 -9.86
C GLY A 386 -22.01 -39.21 -9.86
N PHE A 387 -20.98 -39.79 -9.25
CA PHE A 387 -19.61 -39.24 -9.29
C PHE A 387 -19.02 -39.17 -10.71
N VAL A 388 -19.47 -40.02 -11.65
CA VAL A 388 -19.03 -39.96 -13.06
C VAL A 388 -19.46 -38.64 -13.70
N GLY A 389 -20.66 -38.15 -13.36
CA GLY A 389 -21.13 -36.83 -13.80
C GLY A 389 -20.26 -35.70 -13.27
N ILE A 390 -19.77 -35.82 -12.03
CA ILE A 390 -18.83 -34.87 -11.42
C ILE A 390 -17.49 -34.90 -12.17
N VAL A 391 -16.95 -36.07 -12.47
CA VAL A 391 -15.69 -36.22 -13.23
C VAL A 391 -15.82 -35.64 -14.64
N LEU A 392 -16.92 -35.92 -15.35
CA LEU A 392 -17.18 -35.35 -16.68
C LEU A 392 -17.30 -33.83 -16.64
N ALA A 393 -17.98 -33.29 -15.62
CA ALA A 393 -18.10 -31.86 -15.42
C ALA A 393 -16.74 -31.20 -15.12
N LEU A 394 -15.87 -31.86 -14.33
CA LEU A 394 -14.51 -31.40 -14.06
C LEU A 394 -13.66 -31.39 -15.34
N ILE A 395 -13.73 -32.45 -16.16
CA ILE A 395 -13.03 -32.53 -17.45
C ILE A 395 -13.50 -31.40 -18.38
N TYR A 396 -14.81 -31.18 -18.48
CA TYR A 396 -15.36 -30.08 -19.27
C TYR A 396 -14.88 -28.71 -18.75
N ALA A 397 -14.89 -28.51 -17.43
CA ALA A 397 -14.45 -27.26 -16.82
C ALA A 397 -12.95 -26.97 -17.04
N VAL A 398 -12.12 -28.00 -17.20
CA VAL A 398 -10.68 -27.87 -17.50
C VAL A 398 -10.41 -27.67 -18.99
N LEU A 399 -11.25 -28.24 -19.88
CA LEU A 399 -11.09 -28.15 -21.34
C LEU A 399 -11.77 -26.93 -21.98
N SER A 400 -12.59 -26.20 -21.23
CA SER A 400 -13.31 -24.99 -21.67
C SER A 400 -12.85 -23.78 -20.90
#